data_AF-A0A1V6EQ72-F1
#
_entry.id   AF-A0A1V6EQ72-F1
#
_cell.length_a   1.000
_cell.length_b   1.000
_cell.length_c   1.000
_cell.angle_alpha   90.00
_cell.angle_beta   90.00
_cell.angle_gamma   90.00
#
_symmetry.space_group_name_H-M   'P 1'
#
loop_
_entity.id
_entity.type
_entity.pdbx_description
1 polymer ?
#
loop_
_entity_poly.entity_id
_entity_poly.type
_entity_poly.pdbx_seq_one_letter_code
_entity_poly.pdbx_strand_id
1 'polypeptide(L)'
;MTLGRISFAILEDRKFKSGPEGLVPRQGPRPDHILNPDYDPKSIDVPGAELLGERQLHFLDVWGQDWRGADMKAVLSQTIFCGGAHLHGEKRERLHADLDSNGWPQTGRNKALDKIRRCFAVHLAGDQHVATIFHHGIDDWEDACYSFCMPAVANLYPRWWAPETPGENRQPGMPEYTGRHLDGFGNKVTCWAAANPPEDITQGDKLTVRAAGFGIVRFNKPTREIMLECWPRNVDVANPDAQYPGWPRTIAQEDNYGRAAVAWLPTLNMSGQENPVVQVIDESNGEILYTLRTKGNSFRPKVFKEGVYTIKVGEGSAMKILTGIRSCNAEEKDRIEVRF
;
A
#
# COMPACT_ATOMS: atom_id res chain seq x y z
N MET A 1 -5.85 -16.81 -0.89
CA MET A 1 -6.25 -17.42 -2.20
C MET A 1 -5.10 -17.23 -3.18
N THR A 2 -4.84 -18.15 -4.11
CA THR A 2 -3.84 -17.96 -5.17
C THR A 2 -4.48 -18.21 -6.53
N LEU A 3 -4.41 -17.23 -7.43
CA LEU A 3 -4.98 -17.28 -8.78
C LEU A 3 -3.96 -16.80 -9.79
N GLY A 4 -3.68 -17.58 -10.84
CA GLY A 4 -2.72 -17.19 -11.88
C GLY A 4 -1.28 -17.00 -11.37
N ARG A 5 -0.95 -17.59 -10.22
CA ARG A 5 0.28 -17.36 -9.43
C ARG A 5 0.37 -15.97 -8.76
N ILE A 6 -0.76 -15.29 -8.56
CA ILE A 6 -0.86 -14.11 -7.70
C ILE A 6 -1.58 -14.53 -6.43
N SER A 7 -0.99 -14.25 -5.27
CA SER A 7 -1.60 -14.57 -3.98
C SER A 7 -2.33 -13.35 -3.42
N PHE A 8 -3.57 -13.57 -3.01
CA PHE A 8 -4.47 -12.54 -2.48
C PHE A 8 -4.78 -12.81 -1.02
N ALA A 9 -4.57 -11.79 -0.20
CA ALA A 9 -5.15 -11.66 1.13
C ALA A 9 -6.43 -10.80 1.02
N ILE A 10 -7.53 -11.27 1.61
CA ILE A 10 -8.80 -10.55 1.63
C ILE A 10 -9.09 -10.19 3.08
N LEU A 11 -9.11 -8.91 3.38
CA LEU A 11 -9.29 -8.39 4.73
C LEU A 11 -10.76 -8.06 5.00
N GLU A 12 -11.15 -8.19 6.26
CA GLU A 12 -12.47 -7.81 6.78
C GLU A 12 -12.31 -6.51 7.61
N ASP A 13 -11.78 -5.44 7.00
CA ASP A 13 -11.37 -4.22 7.72
C ASP A 13 -12.55 -3.46 8.37
N ARG A 14 -13.80 -3.73 7.97
CA ARG A 14 -15.02 -3.19 8.60
C ARG A 14 -15.47 -3.96 9.83
N LYS A 15 -15.17 -5.26 9.89
CA LYS A 15 -15.65 -6.16 10.95
C LYS A 15 -14.84 -6.04 12.24
N PHE A 16 -13.54 -5.84 12.09
CA PHE A 16 -12.60 -5.76 13.23
C PHE A 16 -12.31 -4.33 13.67
N LYS A 17 -12.62 -3.34 12.83
CA LYS A 17 -12.35 -1.94 13.12
C LYS A 17 -13.30 -1.42 14.19
N SER A 18 -12.75 -0.67 15.14
CA SER A 18 -13.54 0.04 16.16
C SER A 18 -14.41 1.12 15.52
N GLY A 19 -15.62 1.29 16.03
CA GLY A 19 -16.42 2.48 15.75
C GLY A 19 -15.87 3.68 16.56
N PRO A 20 -15.83 4.90 16.01
CA PRO A 20 -15.33 6.08 16.73
C PRO A 20 -16.31 6.59 17.80
N GLU A 21 -17.61 6.26 17.70
CA GLU A 21 -18.62 6.71 18.65
C GLU A 21 -18.34 6.21 20.07
N GLY A 22 -18.22 7.15 21.01
CA GLY A 22 -17.89 6.87 22.41
C GLY A 22 -16.42 6.54 22.69
N LEU A 23 -15.61 6.33 21.64
CA LEU A 23 -14.18 6.03 21.75
C LEU A 23 -13.31 7.28 21.59
N VAL A 24 -13.72 8.21 20.70
CA VAL A 24 -13.05 9.49 20.48
C VAL A 24 -14.04 10.66 20.64
N PRO A 25 -13.58 11.87 21.01
CA PRO A 25 -14.45 13.03 21.07
C PRO A 25 -15.06 13.34 19.71
N ARG A 26 -16.36 13.63 19.67
CA ARG A 26 -17.05 14.06 18.44
C ARG A 26 -16.57 15.45 18.03
N GLN A 27 -16.04 15.56 16.81
CA GLN A 27 -15.48 16.81 16.26
C GLN A 27 -16.15 17.22 14.93
N GLY A 28 -17.36 16.73 14.71
CA GLY A 28 -18.13 16.96 13.49
C GLY A 28 -19.58 16.49 13.59
N PRO A 29 -20.33 16.63 12.48
CA PRO A 29 -21.75 16.29 12.44
C PRO A 29 -22.02 14.80 12.57
N ARG A 30 -21.01 13.94 12.37
CA ARG A 30 -21.08 12.50 12.64
C ARG A 30 -19.92 12.07 13.55
N PRO A 31 -20.03 10.96 14.29
CA PRO A 31 -18.94 10.47 15.16
C PRO A 31 -17.63 10.20 14.42
N ASP A 32 -17.70 9.88 13.13
CA ASP A 32 -16.58 9.58 12.25
C ASP A 32 -16.05 10.80 11.49
N HIS A 33 -16.62 11.99 11.69
CA HIS A 33 -16.22 13.20 10.98
C HIS A 33 -15.41 14.15 11.85
N ILE A 34 -14.28 14.62 11.32
CA ILE A 34 -13.53 15.75 11.89
C ILE A 34 -13.46 16.86 10.86
N LEU A 35 -13.97 18.04 11.24
CA LEU A 35 -14.00 19.22 10.36
C LEU A 35 -12.89 20.22 10.68
N ASN A 36 -12.46 20.29 11.94
CA ASN A 36 -11.46 21.26 12.39
C ASN A 36 -10.07 20.89 11.84
N PRO A 37 -9.43 21.72 10.98
CA PRO A 37 -8.10 21.45 10.47
C PRO A 37 -7.00 21.63 11.53
N ASP A 38 -7.27 22.38 12.61
CA ASP A 38 -6.30 22.69 13.66
C ASP A 38 -6.30 21.68 14.82
N TYR A 39 -6.99 20.55 14.66
CA TYR A 39 -7.04 19.52 15.71
C TYR A 39 -5.72 18.73 15.80
N ASP A 40 -5.41 18.17 16.97
CA ASP A 40 -4.27 17.26 17.11
C ASP A 40 -4.65 15.85 16.64
N PRO A 41 -4.08 15.30 15.56
CA PRO A 41 -4.41 13.96 15.09
C PRO A 41 -4.08 12.86 16.10
N LYS A 42 -3.16 13.09 17.04
CA LYS A 42 -2.85 12.12 18.10
C LYS A 42 -3.99 11.97 19.11
N SER A 43 -4.87 12.96 19.23
CA SER A 43 -6.00 12.93 20.16
C SER A 43 -7.03 11.83 19.86
N ILE A 44 -7.00 11.28 18.64
CA ILE A 44 -7.91 10.23 18.19
C ILE A 44 -7.24 8.85 18.06
N ASP A 45 -5.90 8.77 18.11
CA ASP A 45 -5.17 7.48 18.14
C ASP A 45 -5.13 6.94 19.57
N VAL A 46 -6.29 6.51 20.06
CA VAL A 46 -6.48 6.18 21.48
C VAL A 46 -6.18 4.69 21.77
N PRO A 47 -5.67 4.38 22.98
CA PRO A 47 -5.52 2.99 23.42
C PRO A 47 -6.85 2.22 23.32
N GLY A 48 -6.80 1.00 22.80
CA GLY A 48 -7.97 0.14 22.61
C GLY A 48 -8.72 0.34 21.30
N ALA A 49 -8.38 1.35 20.49
CA ALA A 49 -8.86 1.45 19.11
C ALA A 49 -8.17 0.39 18.24
N GLU A 50 -8.96 -0.41 17.54
CA GLU A 50 -8.50 -1.48 16.65
C GLU A 50 -8.87 -1.18 15.19
N LEU A 51 -8.02 -1.64 14.27
CA LEU A 51 -8.30 -1.63 12.83
C LEU A 51 -8.56 -3.05 12.30
N LEU A 52 -7.52 -3.89 12.32
CA LEU A 52 -7.61 -5.26 11.83
C LEU A 52 -7.83 -6.28 12.96
N GLY A 53 -7.51 -5.92 14.20
CA GLY A 53 -7.45 -6.84 15.33
C GLY A 53 -6.35 -7.90 15.20
N GLU A 54 -6.04 -8.59 16.29
CA GLU A 54 -4.91 -9.54 16.33
C GLU A 54 -5.07 -10.73 15.37
N ARG A 55 -6.31 -11.18 15.12
CA ARG A 55 -6.57 -12.30 14.22
C ARG A 55 -6.16 -12.02 12.78
N GLN A 56 -6.49 -10.84 12.24
CA GLN A 56 -6.11 -10.46 10.88
C GLN A 56 -4.62 -10.12 10.79
N LEU A 57 -4.05 -9.50 11.82
CA LEU A 57 -2.60 -9.22 11.88
C LEU A 57 -1.80 -10.52 11.87
N HIS A 58 -2.22 -11.53 12.64
CA HIS A 58 -1.61 -12.86 12.61
C HIS A 58 -1.80 -13.55 11.26
N PHE A 59 -2.99 -13.44 10.65
CA PHE A 59 -3.23 -13.96 9.31
C PHE A 59 -2.27 -13.33 8.28
N LEU A 60 -2.11 -12.00 8.27
CA LEU A 60 -1.18 -11.31 7.38
C LEU A 60 0.27 -11.72 7.63
N ASP A 61 0.65 -11.92 8.89
CA ASP A 61 2.00 -12.38 9.25
C ASP A 61 2.32 -13.77 8.67
N VAL A 62 1.40 -14.72 8.82
CA VAL A 62 1.55 -16.08 8.27
C VAL A 62 1.45 -16.08 6.75
N TRP A 63 0.47 -15.38 6.19
CA TRP A 63 0.26 -15.29 4.73
C TRP A 63 1.42 -14.58 4.01
N GLY A 64 2.02 -13.56 4.62
CA GLY A 64 3.14 -12.82 4.04
C GLY A 64 4.40 -13.68 3.87
N GLN A 65 4.56 -14.69 4.71
CA GLN A 65 5.66 -15.67 4.65
C GLN A 65 5.39 -16.82 3.69
N ASP A 66 4.12 -17.14 3.42
CA ASP A 66 3.75 -18.25 2.53
C ASP A 66 3.73 -17.83 1.06
N TRP A 67 4.73 -18.25 0.30
CA TRP A 67 4.86 -17.96 -1.13
C TRP A 67 4.49 -19.14 -2.03
N ARG A 68 3.91 -20.22 -1.48
CA ARG A 68 3.59 -21.43 -2.25
C ARG A 68 2.71 -21.13 -3.44
N GLY A 69 3.21 -21.47 -4.63
CA GLY A 69 2.51 -21.27 -5.91
C GLY A 69 2.31 -19.81 -6.32
N ALA A 70 2.91 -18.84 -5.62
CA ALA A 70 2.74 -17.42 -5.84
C ALA A 70 4.04 -16.74 -6.29
N ASP A 71 3.93 -15.86 -7.26
CA ASP A 71 5.01 -15.03 -7.82
C ASP A 71 4.98 -13.59 -7.30
N MET A 72 3.78 -13.09 -7.04
CA MET A 72 3.51 -11.74 -6.54
C MET A 72 2.30 -11.80 -5.59
N LYS A 73 2.13 -10.76 -4.77
CA LYS A 73 1.08 -10.67 -3.75
C LYS A 73 0.25 -9.39 -3.89
N ALA A 74 -1.01 -9.47 -3.53
CA ALA A 74 -1.91 -8.34 -3.41
C ALA A 74 -2.81 -8.48 -2.18
N VAL A 75 -3.15 -7.35 -1.58
CA VAL A 75 -4.10 -7.25 -0.47
C VAL A 75 -5.36 -6.59 -0.97
N LEU A 76 -6.51 -7.16 -0.63
CA LEU A 76 -7.82 -6.59 -0.88
C LEU A 76 -8.43 -6.16 0.45
N SER A 77 -8.94 -4.94 0.52
CA SER A 77 -9.74 -4.46 1.65
C SER A 77 -10.85 -3.54 1.16
N GLN A 78 -11.72 -3.10 2.06
CA GLN A 78 -12.87 -2.30 1.70
C GLN A 78 -12.41 -0.87 1.36
N THR A 79 -11.50 -0.30 2.17
CA THR A 79 -10.99 1.07 1.99
C THR A 79 -9.46 1.17 2.15
N ILE A 80 -8.88 2.27 1.66
CA ILE A 80 -7.43 2.53 1.68
C ILE A 80 -6.91 2.94 3.07
N PHE A 81 -5.62 2.65 3.36
CA PHE A 81 -4.95 2.96 4.64
C PHE A 81 -4.55 4.43 4.81
N CYS A 82 -5.43 5.35 4.39
CA CYS A 82 -5.31 6.80 4.56
C CYS A 82 -6.68 7.49 4.42
N GLY A 83 -6.76 8.77 4.78
CA GLY A 83 -7.89 9.64 4.43
C GLY A 83 -7.73 10.17 2.99
N GLY A 84 -8.32 9.48 2.00
CA GLY A 84 -8.13 9.82 0.58
C GLY A 84 -9.14 10.79 -0.01
N ALA A 85 -10.20 11.12 0.73
CA ALA A 85 -11.22 12.07 0.32
C ALA A 85 -11.25 13.27 1.27
N HIS A 86 -11.14 14.47 0.70
CA HIS A 86 -11.15 15.75 1.41
C HIS A 86 -12.42 16.55 1.20
N LEU A 87 -13.03 16.47 0.01
CA LEU A 87 -14.27 17.19 -0.32
C LEU A 87 -15.37 16.19 -0.65
N HIS A 88 -16.59 16.45 -0.17
CA HIS A 88 -17.71 15.51 -0.22
C HIS A 88 -18.95 16.17 -0.80
N GLY A 89 -19.68 15.41 -1.62
CA GLY A 89 -21.03 15.75 -2.06
C GLY A 89 -21.09 16.93 -3.04
N GLU A 90 -22.31 17.37 -3.34
CA GLU A 90 -22.56 18.38 -4.37
C GLU A 90 -22.05 19.77 -3.98
N LYS A 91 -21.97 20.06 -2.68
CA LYS A 91 -21.50 21.32 -2.12
C LYS A 91 -19.98 21.36 -1.90
N ARG A 92 -19.25 20.29 -2.23
CA ARG A 92 -17.81 20.14 -1.98
C ARG A 92 -17.44 20.46 -0.53
N GLU A 93 -18.22 19.94 0.41
CA GLU A 93 -18.00 20.18 1.85
C GLU A 93 -16.68 19.52 2.28
N ARG A 94 -15.80 20.29 2.92
CA ARG A 94 -14.52 19.76 3.39
C ARG A 94 -14.71 18.88 4.61
N LEU A 95 -14.20 17.67 4.53
CA LEU A 95 -14.01 16.75 5.64
C LEU A 95 -12.51 16.62 5.87
N HIS A 96 -12.03 17.12 6.99
CA HIS A 96 -10.59 17.16 7.26
C HIS A 96 -10.06 15.74 7.54
N ALA A 97 -10.78 14.96 8.36
CA ALA A 97 -10.49 13.54 8.55
C ALA A 97 -11.77 12.70 8.61
N ASP A 98 -11.78 11.59 7.86
CA ASP A 98 -12.88 10.62 7.73
C ASP A 98 -12.51 9.33 8.46
N LEU A 99 -12.87 9.21 9.75
CA LEU A 99 -12.49 8.06 10.59
C LEU A 99 -13.08 6.75 10.10
N ASP A 100 -14.00 6.76 9.12
CA ASP A 100 -14.45 5.55 8.45
C ASP A 100 -13.35 4.97 7.53
N SER A 101 -12.39 5.77 7.03
CA SER A 101 -11.26 5.26 6.24
C SER A 101 -10.23 4.50 7.07
N ASN A 102 -9.42 3.63 6.47
CA ASN A 102 -8.38 2.88 7.20
C ASN A 102 -7.14 3.74 7.52
N GLY A 103 -7.22 5.08 7.35
CA GLY A 103 -6.24 5.99 7.92
C GLY A 103 -6.30 6.08 9.45
N TRP A 104 -7.43 5.65 10.05
CA TRP A 104 -7.65 5.59 11.49
C TRP A 104 -8.12 4.19 11.95
N PRO A 105 -7.73 3.74 13.16
CA PRO A 105 -6.73 4.34 14.06
C PRO A 105 -5.31 4.23 13.50
N GLN A 106 -4.49 5.28 13.69
CA GLN A 106 -3.15 5.38 13.11
C GLN A 106 -2.23 4.23 13.57
N THR A 107 -2.29 3.86 14.85
CA THR A 107 -1.54 2.71 15.37
C THR A 107 -1.96 1.41 14.67
N GLY A 108 -3.26 1.19 14.47
CA GLY A 108 -3.78 0.02 13.76
C GLY A 108 -3.37 -0.01 12.29
N ARG A 109 -3.44 1.16 11.62
CA ARG A 109 -3.00 1.37 10.23
C ARG A 109 -1.52 1.04 10.04
N ASN A 110 -0.66 1.54 10.91
CA ASN A 110 0.78 1.29 10.85
C ASN A 110 1.11 -0.20 11.03
N LYS A 111 0.46 -0.89 11.98
CA LYS A 111 0.60 -2.35 12.14
C LYS A 111 0.19 -3.11 10.88
N ALA A 112 -0.91 -2.72 10.24
CA ALA A 112 -1.37 -3.35 9.01
C ALA A 112 -0.36 -3.17 7.87
N LEU A 113 0.03 -1.92 7.57
CA LEU A 113 0.99 -1.61 6.50
C LEU A 113 2.34 -2.28 6.74
N ASP A 114 2.80 -2.38 7.98
CA ASP A 114 4.03 -3.07 8.32
C ASP A 114 3.98 -4.57 7.97
N LYS A 115 2.86 -5.26 8.23
CA LYS A 115 2.69 -6.65 7.79
C LYS A 115 2.62 -6.78 6.26
N ILE A 116 1.96 -5.85 5.59
CA ILE A 116 1.78 -5.87 4.13
C ILE A 116 3.12 -5.65 3.41
N ARG A 117 3.90 -4.64 3.80
CA ARG A 117 5.19 -4.31 3.15
C ARG A 117 6.21 -5.45 3.25
N ARG A 118 6.21 -6.23 4.34
CA ARG A 118 7.13 -7.39 4.55
C ARG A 118 6.98 -8.50 3.51
N CYS A 119 5.93 -8.48 2.69
CA CYS A 119 5.73 -9.42 1.60
C CYS A 119 5.58 -8.75 0.22
N PHE A 120 5.94 -7.47 0.11
CA PHE A 120 5.96 -6.71 -1.14
C PHE A 120 4.62 -6.72 -1.88
N ALA A 121 3.52 -6.72 -1.13
CA ALA A 121 2.18 -6.78 -1.69
C ALA A 121 1.67 -5.38 -2.04
N VAL A 122 1.02 -5.25 -3.19
CA VAL A 122 0.24 -4.05 -3.55
C VAL A 122 -1.13 -4.10 -2.84
N HIS A 123 -1.64 -2.94 -2.42
CA HIS A 123 -2.97 -2.82 -1.81
C HIS A 123 -4.01 -2.36 -2.84
N LEU A 124 -5.13 -3.06 -2.92
CA LEU A 124 -6.28 -2.71 -3.77
C LEU A 124 -7.52 -2.54 -2.89
N ALA A 125 -8.27 -1.46 -3.11
CA ALA A 125 -9.46 -1.15 -2.31
C ALA A 125 -10.51 -0.36 -3.13
N GLY A 126 -11.63 -0.03 -2.49
CA GLY A 126 -12.68 0.84 -3.02
C GLY A 126 -13.14 1.87 -1.97
N ASP A 127 -14.46 1.96 -1.77
CA ASP A 127 -15.13 2.78 -0.73
C ASP A 127 -15.07 4.31 -0.93
N GLN A 128 -13.91 4.87 -1.29
CA GLN A 128 -13.68 6.31 -1.23
C GLN A 128 -14.37 7.15 -2.32
N HIS A 129 -15.12 6.55 -3.25
CA HIS A 129 -15.79 7.23 -4.39
C HIS A 129 -14.89 8.12 -5.26
N VAL A 130 -13.57 8.05 -5.10
CA VAL A 130 -12.56 8.75 -5.91
C VAL A 130 -11.41 7.77 -6.13
N ALA A 131 -11.09 7.50 -7.39
CA ALA A 131 -9.97 6.62 -7.68
C ALA A 131 -8.67 7.32 -7.32
N THR A 132 -7.76 6.64 -6.65
CA THR A 132 -6.49 7.22 -6.21
C THR A 132 -5.36 6.20 -6.27
N ILE A 133 -4.16 6.67 -6.59
CA ILE A 133 -2.92 5.94 -6.31
C ILE A 133 -2.17 6.69 -5.22
N PHE A 134 -1.97 6.02 -4.08
CA PHE A 134 -1.10 6.51 -3.02
C PHE A 134 0.08 5.56 -2.81
N HIS A 135 1.22 6.09 -2.39
CA HIS A 135 2.32 5.33 -1.83
C HIS A 135 2.42 5.66 -0.33
N HIS A 136 2.25 4.66 0.51
CA HIS A 136 2.16 4.86 1.95
C HIS A 136 3.54 4.94 2.61
N GLY A 137 3.62 5.77 3.66
CA GLY A 137 4.74 5.81 4.59
C GLY A 137 4.32 5.45 6.02
N ILE A 138 5.23 4.83 6.78
CA ILE A 138 5.15 4.54 8.22
C ILE A 138 6.28 5.30 8.93
N ASP A 139 7.51 4.82 8.78
CA ASP A 139 8.70 5.37 9.43
C ASP A 139 9.21 6.57 8.64
N ASP A 140 9.21 6.46 7.31
CA ASP A 140 9.51 7.54 6.36
C ASP A 140 8.49 7.56 5.21
N TRP A 141 8.61 8.51 4.29
CA TRP A 141 7.84 8.58 3.07
C TRP A 141 8.13 7.37 2.17
N GLU A 142 7.09 6.85 1.51
CA GLU A 142 7.22 5.79 0.50
C GLU A 142 7.90 4.49 1.01
N ASP A 143 7.86 4.22 2.32
CA ASP A 143 8.54 3.06 2.93
C ASP A 143 7.64 1.82 3.11
N ALA A 144 6.38 1.90 2.68
CA ALA A 144 5.38 0.83 2.71
C ALA A 144 4.81 0.56 1.30
N CYS A 145 3.59 0.01 1.19
CA CYS A 145 3.03 -0.40 -0.10
C CYS A 145 2.37 0.75 -0.87
N TYR A 146 2.23 0.56 -2.18
CA TYR A 146 1.26 1.32 -2.97
C TYR A 146 -0.16 0.85 -2.69
N SER A 147 -1.11 1.77 -2.70
CA SER A 147 -2.55 1.47 -2.76
C SER A 147 -3.18 2.02 -4.02
N PHE A 148 -4.04 1.22 -4.65
CA PHE A 148 -4.96 1.68 -5.69
C PHE A 148 -6.40 1.58 -5.19
N CYS A 149 -7.00 2.73 -4.88
CA CYS A 149 -8.44 2.83 -4.70
C CYS A 149 -9.07 2.86 -6.09
N MET A 150 -9.84 1.83 -6.42
CA MET A 150 -10.52 1.77 -7.71
C MET A 150 -11.74 2.71 -7.74
N PRO A 151 -12.11 3.25 -8.91
CA PRO A 151 -13.34 4.02 -9.05
C PRO A 151 -14.54 3.13 -8.77
N ALA A 152 -15.61 3.71 -8.22
CA ALA A 152 -16.88 3.00 -8.18
C ALA A 152 -17.44 2.86 -9.60
N VAL A 153 -18.10 1.74 -9.89
CA VAL A 153 -18.80 1.54 -11.17
C VAL A 153 -19.85 2.62 -11.42
N ALA A 154 -20.50 3.08 -10.35
CA ALA A 154 -21.38 4.24 -10.34
C ALA A 154 -21.28 4.94 -8.96
N ASN A 155 -20.94 6.22 -8.95
CA ASN A 155 -20.84 7.01 -7.73
C ASN A 155 -22.20 7.62 -7.36
N LEU A 156 -22.66 7.34 -6.13
CA LEU A 156 -23.89 7.94 -5.59
C LEU A 156 -23.71 9.44 -5.34
N TYR A 157 -22.53 9.86 -4.90
CA TYR A 157 -22.12 11.24 -4.70
C TYR A 157 -20.59 11.35 -4.92
N PRO A 158 -20.09 12.49 -5.41
CA PRO A 158 -18.68 12.68 -5.69
C PRO A 158 -17.86 12.94 -4.42
N ARG A 159 -16.59 12.57 -4.48
CA ARG A 159 -15.54 12.91 -3.52
C ARG A 159 -14.29 13.38 -4.28
N TRP A 160 -13.43 14.16 -3.63
CA TRP A 160 -12.18 14.66 -4.22
C TRP A 160 -11.01 14.49 -3.26
N TRP A 161 -9.84 14.15 -3.82
CA TRP A 161 -8.55 14.43 -3.19
C TRP A 161 -8.15 15.88 -3.50
N ALA A 162 -8.25 16.76 -2.51
CA ALA A 162 -8.00 18.19 -2.68
C ALA A 162 -7.23 18.73 -1.46
N PRO A 163 -5.93 18.44 -1.33
CA PRO A 163 -5.09 19.03 -0.28
C PRO A 163 -5.04 20.56 -0.46
N GLU A 164 -4.86 21.29 0.65
CA GLU A 164 -4.86 22.76 0.63
C GLU A 164 -3.51 23.35 0.24
N THR A 165 -2.45 22.56 0.33
CA THR A 165 -1.10 22.92 -0.10
C THR A 165 -0.61 21.96 -1.18
N PRO A 166 0.21 22.44 -2.13
CA PRO A 166 0.87 21.55 -3.09
C PRO A 166 1.71 20.47 -2.40
N GLY A 167 1.77 19.28 -3.00
CA GLY A 167 2.55 18.17 -2.45
C GLY A 167 4.05 18.39 -2.58
N GLU A 168 4.80 17.95 -1.57
CA GLU A 168 6.27 17.98 -1.62
C GLU A 168 6.80 16.88 -2.53
N ASN A 169 8.04 17.03 -3.03
CA ASN A 169 8.68 16.05 -3.91
C ASN A 169 7.82 15.62 -5.13
N ARG A 170 6.95 16.53 -5.58
CA ARG A 170 6.09 16.34 -6.76
C ARG A 170 6.93 16.25 -8.02
N GLN A 171 6.59 15.32 -8.92
CA GLN A 171 7.25 15.23 -10.21
C GLN A 171 6.96 16.45 -11.09
N PRO A 172 7.94 16.96 -11.86
CA PRO A 172 7.72 18.06 -12.78
C PRO A 172 6.54 17.81 -13.72
N GLY A 173 5.64 18.79 -13.85
CA GLY A 173 4.47 18.73 -14.74
C GLY A 173 3.25 17.99 -14.18
N MET A 174 3.33 17.35 -13.00
CA MET A 174 2.18 16.70 -12.38
C MET A 174 1.26 17.72 -11.68
N PRO A 175 -0.05 17.44 -11.47
CA PRO A 175 -0.96 18.35 -10.77
C PRO A 175 -0.51 18.68 -9.33
N GLU A 176 -0.85 19.86 -8.81
CA GLU A 176 -0.40 20.32 -7.47
C GLU A 176 -0.83 19.40 -6.32
N TYR A 177 -1.95 18.70 -6.47
CA TYR A 177 -2.42 17.73 -5.48
C TYR A 177 -1.58 16.44 -5.41
N THR A 178 -0.58 16.27 -6.28
CA THR A 178 0.33 15.11 -6.28
C THR A 178 1.61 15.41 -5.51
N GLY A 179 2.31 14.35 -5.08
CA GLY A 179 3.47 14.45 -4.20
C GLY A 179 3.12 14.04 -2.76
N ARG A 180 4.02 14.34 -1.84
CA ARG A 180 3.97 13.99 -0.43
C ARG A 180 3.02 14.93 0.31
N HIS A 181 2.10 14.34 1.06
CA HIS A 181 1.14 15.02 1.93
C HIS A 181 0.99 14.27 3.25
N LEU A 182 0.64 15.02 4.30
CA LEU A 182 0.02 14.42 5.47
C LEU A 182 -1.49 14.40 5.23
N ASP A 183 -2.13 13.24 5.40
CA ASP A 183 -3.59 13.18 5.41
C ASP A 183 -4.15 13.79 6.71
N GLY A 184 -5.48 13.86 6.84
CA GLY A 184 -6.13 14.41 8.03
C GLY A 184 -5.72 13.76 9.35
N PHE A 185 -5.14 12.55 9.32
CA PHE A 185 -4.67 11.83 10.51
C PHE A 185 -3.19 12.05 10.81
N GLY A 186 -2.50 12.85 10.00
CA GLY A 186 -1.05 13.00 10.05
C GLY A 186 -0.29 11.83 9.44
N ASN A 187 -0.94 10.96 8.65
CA ASN A 187 -0.24 9.86 8.00
C ASN A 187 0.54 10.35 6.78
N LYS A 188 1.76 9.84 6.59
CA LYS A 188 2.56 10.07 5.37
C LYS A 188 1.93 9.35 4.18
N VAL A 189 1.51 10.10 3.17
CA VAL A 189 1.01 9.59 1.90
C VAL A 189 1.55 10.37 0.71
N THR A 190 1.99 9.65 -0.32
CA THR A 190 2.42 10.28 -1.57
C THR A 190 1.37 10.01 -2.63
N CYS A 191 0.65 11.06 -3.05
CA CYS A 191 -0.36 10.98 -4.09
C CYS A 191 0.29 10.97 -5.47
N TRP A 192 0.01 9.94 -6.25
CA TRP A 192 0.49 9.79 -7.62
C TRP A 192 -0.57 10.15 -8.66
N ALA A 193 -1.83 9.83 -8.36
CA ALA A 193 -2.95 10.12 -9.24
C ALA A 193 -4.24 10.18 -8.42
N ALA A 194 -5.19 11.01 -8.86
CA ALA A 194 -6.54 11.08 -8.34
C ALA A 194 -7.51 11.37 -9.49
N ALA A 195 -8.56 10.56 -9.63
CA ALA A 195 -9.63 10.79 -10.59
C ALA A 195 -10.63 11.81 -10.02
N ASN A 196 -10.15 13.03 -9.77
CA ASN A 196 -10.96 14.10 -9.23
C ASN A 196 -12.09 14.47 -10.23
N PRO A 197 -13.37 14.47 -9.80
CA PRO A 197 -14.45 14.98 -10.62
C PRO A 197 -14.22 16.45 -11.05
N PRO A 198 -14.85 16.92 -12.14
CA PRO A 198 -14.81 18.34 -12.50
C PRO A 198 -15.40 19.22 -11.39
N GLU A 199 -15.08 20.51 -11.41
CA GLU A 199 -15.61 21.45 -10.42
C GLU A 199 -17.12 21.65 -10.55
N ASP A 200 -17.61 21.78 -11.79
CA ASP A 200 -19.03 21.81 -12.10
C ASP A 200 -19.52 20.40 -12.44
N ILE A 201 -20.13 19.75 -11.45
CA ILE A 201 -20.72 18.41 -11.58
C ILE A 201 -22.18 18.44 -12.07
N THR A 202 -22.74 19.62 -12.35
CA THR A 202 -24.12 19.76 -12.83
C THR A 202 -24.24 19.60 -14.34
N GLN A 203 -23.12 19.75 -15.05
CA GLN A 203 -23.05 19.66 -16.50
C GLN A 203 -22.56 18.30 -16.97
N GLY A 204 -23.50 17.38 -17.21
CA GLY A 204 -23.23 16.09 -17.85
C GLY A 204 -23.94 14.91 -17.21
N ASP A 205 -23.71 13.72 -17.78
CA ASP A 205 -24.26 12.49 -17.24
C ASP A 205 -23.61 12.13 -15.89
N LYS A 206 -24.41 11.61 -14.94
CA LYS A 206 -23.96 11.29 -13.57
C LYS A 206 -22.79 10.31 -13.54
N LEU A 207 -22.70 9.36 -14.48
CA LEU A 207 -21.57 8.43 -14.55
C LEU A 207 -20.29 9.10 -15.05
N THR A 208 -20.42 10.22 -15.76
CA THR A 208 -19.28 10.99 -16.28
C THR A 208 -18.78 11.99 -15.24
N VAL A 209 -19.67 12.83 -14.72
CA VAL A 209 -19.32 13.97 -13.84
C VAL A 209 -19.01 13.58 -12.40
N ARG A 210 -19.18 12.31 -12.03
CA ARG A 210 -18.89 11.81 -10.68
C ARG A 210 -17.67 10.89 -10.64
N ALA A 211 -16.82 10.91 -11.67
CA ALA A 211 -15.63 10.08 -11.76
C ALA A 211 -15.89 8.56 -11.59
N ALA A 212 -16.98 8.06 -12.19
CA ALA A 212 -17.31 6.64 -12.15
C ALA A 212 -16.55 5.86 -13.24
N GLY A 213 -16.25 4.59 -13.00
CA GLY A 213 -15.37 3.83 -13.87
C GLY A 213 -15.10 2.41 -13.42
N PHE A 214 -13.97 1.86 -13.86
CA PHE A 214 -13.43 0.61 -13.35
C PHE A 214 -11.90 0.63 -13.40
N GLY A 215 -11.28 -0.16 -12.52
CA GLY A 215 -9.84 -0.38 -12.51
C GLY A 215 -9.46 -1.69 -13.17
N ILE A 216 -8.29 -1.75 -13.82
CA ILE A 216 -7.64 -2.99 -14.22
C ILE A 216 -6.25 -3.02 -13.58
N VAL A 217 -5.88 -4.14 -12.97
CA VAL A 217 -4.53 -4.36 -12.43
C VAL A 217 -3.89 -5.52 -13.18
N ARG A 218 -2.77 -5.27 -13.85
CA ARG A 218 -2.02 -6.30 -14.58
C ARG A 218 -0.74 -6.63 -13.85
N PHE A 219 -0.56 -7.90 -13.53
CA PHE A 219 0.66 -8.43 -12.94
C PHE A 219 1.53 -9.08 -14.03
N ASN A 220 2.65 -8.45 -14.36
CA ASN A 220 3.63 -8.99 -15.30
C ASN A 220 4.65 -9.84 -14.53
N LYS A 221 4.40 -11.15 -14.43
CA LYS A 221 5.23 -12.07 -13.63
C LYS A 221 6.68 -12.15 -14.09
N PRO A 222 7.01 -12.20 -15.40
CA PRO A 222 8.40 -12.15 -15.87
C PRO A 222 9.15 -10.89 -15.46
N THR A 223 8.54 -9.71 -15.57
CA THR A 223 9.23 -8.45 -15.27
C THR A 223 9.13 -8.02 -13.81
N ARG A 224 8.16 -8.57 -13.07
CA ARG A 224 7.72 -8.15 -11.71
C ARG A 224 7.13 -6.75 -11.66
N GLU A 225 6.55 -6.30 -12.77
CA GLU A 225 5.84 -5.03 -12.85
C GLU A 225 4.34 -5.22 -12.58
N ILE A 226 3.73 -4.22 -11.95
CA ILE A 226 2.30 -4.12 -11.67
C ILE A 226 1.81 -2.86 -12.38
N MET A 227 0.97 -3.02 -13.39
CA MET A 227 0.34 -1.90 -14.09
C MET A 227 -1.06 -1.65 -13.53
N LEU A 228 -1.30 -0.42 -13.11
CA LEU A 228 -2.56 0.08 -12.59
C LEU A 228 -3.22 0.91 -13.68
N GLU A 229 -4.43 0.55 -14.07
CA GLU A 229 -5.24 1.26 -15.06
C GLU A 229 -6.54 1.74 -14.43
N CYS A 230 -7.01 2.91 -14.84
CA CYS A 230 -8.24 3.52 -14.32
C CYS A 230 -9.04 4.14 -15.45
N TRP A 231 -10.18 3.52 -15.77
CA TRP A 231 -10.98 3.84 -16.94
C TRP A 231 -12.29 4.51 -16.55
N PRO A 232 -12.64 5.66 -17.14
CA PRO A 232 -13.98 6.22 -17.04
C PRO A 232 -15.04 5.27 -17.63
N ARG A 233 -16.32 5.53 -17.32
CA ARG A 233 -17.43 4.89 -18.06
C ARG A 233 -17.55 5.46 -19.47
N ASN A 234 -18.12 4.67 -20.38
CA ASN A 234 -18.49 5.06 -21.75
C ASN A 234 -17.32 5.55 -22.62
N VAL A 235 -16.11 5.04 -22.37
CA VAL A 235 -14.93 5.31 -23.20
C VAL A 235 -14.56 4.09 -24.05
N ASP A 236 -13.84 4.33 -25.14
CA ASP A 236 -13.18 3.27 -25.89
C ASP A 236 -11.91 2.81 -25.16
N VAL A 237 -11.96 1.60 -24.60
CA VAL A 237 -10.83 0.99 -23.88
C VAL A 237 -9.68 0.58 -24.79
N ALA A 238 -9.87 0.58 -26.12
CA ALA A 238 -8.79 0.41 -27.07
C ALA A 238 -7.95 1.69 -27.23
N ASN A 239 -8.47 2.85 -26.83
CA ASN A 239 -7.73 4.10 -26.80
C ASN A 239 -7.02 4.27 -25.44
N PRO A 240 -5.68 4.12 -25.35
CA PRO A 240 -4.95 4.22 -24.08
C PRO A 240 -5.06 5.59 -23.41
N ASP A 241 -5.29 6.65 -24.19
CA ASP A 241 -5.39 8.04 -23.70
C ASP A 241 -6.76 8.35 -23.08
N ALA A 242 -7.71 7.41 -23.13
CA ALA A 242 -9.05 7.59 -22.57
C ALA A 242 -9.15 7.30 -21.07
N GLN A 243 -8.04 6.91 -20.42
CA GLN A 243 -7.97 6.72 -18.97
C GLN A 243 -8.07 8.05 -18.22
N TYR A 244 -8.36 7.97 -16.91
CA TYR A 244 -8.26 9.14 -16.06
C TYR A 244 -6.82 9.69 -16.04
N PRO A 245 -6.62 11.02 -15.93
CA PRO A 245 -5.30 11.61 -15.85
C PRO A 245 -4.44 11.02 -14.73
N GLY A 246 -3.19 10.67 -15.05
CA GLY A 246 -2.26 9.99 -14.13
C GLY A 246 -2.23 8.47 -14.26
N TRP A 247 -3.14 7.88 -15.03
CA TRP A 247 -3.11 6.47 -15.43
C TRP A 247 -2.79 6.32 -16.94
N PRO A 248 -2.23 5.18 -17.37
CA PRO A 248 -1.82 4.04 -16.55
C PRO A 248 -0.55 4.33 -15.74
N ARG A 249 -0.38 3.64 -14.62
CA ARG A 249 0.81 3.73 -13.76
C ARG A 249 1.41 2.36 -13.56
N THR A 250 2.69 2.19 -13.90
CA THR A 250 3.44 0.96 -13.65
C THR A 250 4.36 1.14 -12.44
N ILE A 251 4.33 0.18 -11.53
CA ILE A 251 5.22 0.08 -10.36
C ILE A 251 5.94 -1.26 -10.36
N ALA A 252 7.12 -1.34 -9.75
CA ALA A 252 7.79 -2.61 -9.51
C ALA A 252 7.25 -3.28 -8.25
N GLN A 253 7.33 -4.62 -8.19
CA GLN A 253 7.00 -5.38 -6.99
C GLN A 253 7.75 -4.87 -5.75
N GLU A 254 9.05 -4.64 -5.90
CA GLU A 254 9.92 -4.22 -4.80
C GLU A 254 9.62 -2.80 -4.29
N ASP A 255 8.95 -1.97 -5.09
CA ASP A 255 8.51 -0.64 -4.66
C ASP A 255 7.49 -0.71 -3.51
N ASN A 256 6.80 -1.86 -3.33
CA ASN A 256 5.85 -2.06 -2.24
C ASN A 256 6.50 -2.33 -0.87
N TYR A 257 7.84 -2.29 -0.81
CA TYR A 257 8.59 -2.15 0.44
C TYR A 257 9.75 -1.17 0.23
N GLY A 258 9.43 0.10 0.04
CA GLY A 258 10.40 1.15 -0.29
C GLY A 258 11.35 1.56 0.84
N ARG A 259 11.29 0.94 2.04
CA ARG A 259 12.19 1.26 3.17
C ARG A 259 13.65 1.22 2.74
N ALA A 260 14.36 2.31 2.99
CA ALA A 260 15.76 2.48 2.61
C ALA A 260 16.67 1.48 3.34
N ALA A 261 17.63 0.90 2.62
CA ALA A 261 18.64 0.04 3.21
C ALA A 261 19.60 0.88 4.08
N VAL A 262 19.87 0.43 5.30
CA VAL A 262 20.97 0.96 6.12
C VAL A 262 22.25 0.17 5.85
N ALA A 263 22.10 -1.15 5.64
CA ALA A 263 23.18 -2.03 5.24
C ALA A 263 22.62 -3.14 4.31
N TRP A 264 23.51 -4.02 3.84
CA TRP A 264 23.17 -5.12 2.94
C TRP A 264 23.66 -6.44 3.50
N LEU A 265 23.20 -7.56 2.95
CA LEU A 265 23.83 -8.87 3.15
C LEU A 265 24.64 -9.24 1.89
N PRO A 266 25.59 -10.19 1.99
CA PRO A 266 26.26 -10.74 0.82
C PRO A 266 25.27 -11.17 -0.27
N THR A 267 25.68 -11.03 -1.52
CA THR A 267 24.82 -11.44 -2.65
C THR A 267 24.64 -12.95 -2.65
N LEU A 268 23.40 -13.40 -2.66
CA LEU A 268 23.05 -14.81 -2.76
C LEU A 268 23.08 -15.21 -4.23
N ASN A 269 23.95 -16.17 -4.59
CA ASN A 269 23.92 -16.84 -5.87
C ASN A 269 23.32 -18.23 -5.67
N MET A 270 22.16 -18.47 -6.26
CA MET A 270 21.34 -19.63 -5.98
C MET A 270 21.29 -20.55 -7.21
N SER A 271 21.34 -21.86 -6.99
CA SER A 271 21.32 -22.83 -8.10
C SER A 271 20.53 -24.08 -7.73
N GLY A 272 19.89 -24.71 -8.73
CA GLY A 272 19.04 -25.89 -8.55
C GLY A 272 17.54 -25.59 -8.39
N GLN A 273 17.15 -24.32 -8.21
CA GLN A 273 15.76 -23.85 -8.24
C GLN A 273 15.66 -22.52 -9.00
N GLU A 274 14.52 -22.27 -9.65
CA GLU A 274 14.22 -20.99 -10.28
C GLU A 274 13.46 -20.09 -9.31
N ASN A 275 13.85 -18.81 -9.24
CA ASN A 275 13.15 -17.80 -8.42
C ASN A 275 12.92 -18.30 -6.97
N PRO A 276 13.96 -18.72 -6.25
CA PRO A 276 13.82 -19.20 -4.88
C PRO A 276 13.22 -18.12 -3.96
N VAL A 277 12.53 -18.55 -2.91
CA VAL A 277 12.02 -17.63 -1.88
C VAL A 277 13.13 -17.32 -0.89
N VAL A 278 13.31 -16.05 -0.55
CA VAL A 278 14.28 -15.58 0.44
C VAL A 278 13.53 -14.94 1.61
N GLN A 279 13.81 -15.42 2.82
CA GLN A 279 13.36 -14.83 4.08
C GLN A 279 14.56 -14.31 4.85
N VAL A 280 14.50 -13.07 5.31
CA VAL A 280 15.56 -12.41 6.09
C VAL A 280 15.06 -12.22 7.52
N ILE A 281 15.88 -12.66 8.48
CA ILE A 281 15.54 -12.65 9.91
C ILE A 281 16.67 -11.97 10.67
N ASP A 282 16.32 -11.00 11.50
CA ASP A 282 17.25 -10.36 12.43
C ASP A 282 17.49 -11.27 13.64
N GLU A 283 18.75 -11.68 13.86
CA GLU A 283 19.06 -12.61 14.95
C GLU A 283 18.97 -11.97 16.34
N SER A 284 19.00 -10.64 16.43
CA SER A 284 18.95 -9.94 17.72
C SER A 284 17.59 -10.02 18.41
N ASN A 285 16.51 -10.17 17.63
CA ASN A 285 15.14 -10.19 18.13
C ASN A 285 14.26 -11.28 17.49
N GLY A 286 14.79 -12.06 16.54
CA GLY A 286 14.05 -13.09 15.81
C GLY A 286 13.05 -12.53 14.79
N GLU A 287 13.09 -11.23 14.50
CA GLU A 287 12.12 -10.57 13.64
C GLU A 287 12.36 -10.92 12.17
N ILE A 288 11.30 -11.38 11.50
CA ILE A 288 11.31 -11.57 10.05
C ILE A 288 11.17 -10.21 9.38
N LEU A 289 12.26 -9.71 8.80
CA LEU A 289 12.27 -8.41 8.13
C LEU A 289 11.43 -8.41 6.86
N TYR A 290 11.48 -9.50 6.08
CA TYR A 290 10.60 -9.75 4.94
C TYR A 290 10.76 -11.18 4.41
N THR A 291 9.82 -11.57 3.55
CA THR A 291 9.92 -12.76 2.70
C THR A 291 9.54 -12.41 1.27
N LEU A 292 10.36 -12.79 0.29
CA LEU A 292 10.17 -12.46 -1.13
C LEU A 292 10.54 -13.64 -2.03
N ARG A 293 9.71 -13.92 -3.03
CA ARG A 293 10.16 -14.74 -4.18
C ARG A 293 11.02 -13.89 -5.11
N THR A 294 12.28 -14.29 -5.31
CA THR A 294 13.21 -13.50 -6.12
C THR A 294 12.82 -13.47 -7.60
N LYS A 295 13.38 -12.50 -8.34
CA LYS A 295 13.39 -12.48 -9.80
C LYS A 295 14.77 -12.97 -10.26
N GLY A 296 14.82 -14.21 -10.72
CA GLY A 296 16.06 -14.92 -11.03
C GLY A 296 16.74 -15.48 -9.78
N ASN A 297 18.01 -15.84 -9.98
CA ASN A 297 18.79 -16.66 -9.05
C ASN A 297 19.94 -15.89 -8.39
N SER A 298 19.97 -14.57 -8.53
CA SER A 298 20.89 -13.68 -7.83
C SER A 298 20.06 -12.64 -7.08
N PHE A 299 20.26 -12.52 -5.78
CA PHE A 299 19.52 -11.57 -4.95
C PHE A 299 20.42 -11.03 -3.85
N ARG A 300 20.40 -9.72 -3.64
CA ARG A 300 21.13 -9.06 -2.57
C ARG A 300 20.15 -8.52 -1.53
N PRO A 301 20.04 -9.15 -0.35
CA PRO A 301 19.13 -8.68 0.68
C PRO A 301 19.53 -7.30 1.22
N LYS A 302 18.57 -6.40 1.35
CA LYS A 302 18.73 -5.15 2.12
C LYS A 302 18.34 -5.38 3.58
N VAL A 303 18.99 -4.68 4.49
CA VAL A 303 18.65 -4.69 5.92
C VAL A 303 18.61 -3.27 6.47
N PHE A 304 17.88 -3.10 7.56
CA PHE A 304 17.49 -1.77 8.08
C PHE A 304 18.29 -1.33 9.31
N LYS A 305 19.35 -2.07 9.63
CA LYS A 305 20.40 -1.73 10.59
C LYS A 305 21.63 -2.58 10.30
N GLU A 306 22.76 -2.26 10.93
CA GLU A 306 23.90 -3.17 10.98
C GLU A 306 23.62 -4.30 11.98
N GLY A 307 24.09 -5.52 11.69
CA GLY A 307 23.83 -6.65 12.56
C GLY A 307 24.19 -8.00 11.98
N VAL A 308 23.60 -9.04 12.59
CA VAL A 308 23.75 -10.44 12.22
C VAL A 308 22.38 -11.01 11.89
N TYR A 309 22.32 -11.78 10.81
CA TYR A 309 21.08 -12.21 10.20
C TYR A 309 21.08 -13.70 9.88
N THR A 310 19.89 -14.28 10.00
CA THR A 310 19.58 -15.57 9.42
C THR A 310 18.86 -15.36 8.09
N ILE A 311 19.32 -16.06 7.05
CA ILE A 311 18.69 -16.09 5.72
C ILE A 311 18.16 -17.49 5.49
N LYS A 312 16.86 -17.61 5.21
CA LYS A 312 16.28 -18.86 4.69
C LYS A 312 16.06 -18.73 3.19
N VAL A 313 16.48 -19.74 2.44
CA VAL A 313 16.41 -19.76 0.97
C VAL A 313 15.69 -21.02 0.51
N GLY A 314 14.70 -20.87 -0.37
CA GLY A 314 13.85 -21.95 -0.88
C GLY A 314 12.57 -22.17 -0.06
N GLU A 315 11.85 -23.24 -0.37
CA GLU A 315 10.55 -23.56 0.23
C GLU A 315 10.46 -25.05 0.61
N GLY A 316 9.58 -25.36 1.57
CA GLY A 316 9.33 -26.73 2.00
C GLY A 316 10.57 -27.44 2.55
N SER A 317 10.71 -28.73 2.27
CA SER A 317 11.83 -29.56 2.75
C SER A 317 13.18 -29.23 2.11
N ALA A 318 13.19 -28.50 0.99
CA ALA A 318 14.41 -28.11 0.29
C ALA A 318 15.03 -26.80 0.83
N MET A 319 14.38 -26.16 1.81
CA MET A 319 14.82 -24.89 2.38
C MET A 319 16.21 -25.01 3.01
N LYS A 320 17.11 -24.10 2.65
CA LYS A 320 18.43 -23.94 3.27
C LYS A 320 18.38 -22.80 4.29
N ILE A 321 19.12 -22.94 5.38
CA ILE A 321 19.20 -21.94 6.45
C ILE A 321 20.66 -21.53 6.62
N LEU A 322 20.93 -20.24 6.47
CA LEU A 322 22.24 -19.62 6.68
C LEU A 322 22.13 -18.74 7.92
N THR A 323 22.97 -18.97 8.92
CA THR A 323 22.96 -18.22 10.19
C THR A 323 24.27 -17.44 10.33
N GLY A 324 24.29 -16.43 11.20
CA GLY A 324 25.52 -15.69 11.48
C GLY A 324 25.95 -14.75 10.35
N ILE A 325 25.07 -14.42 9.41
CA ILE A 325 25.41 -13.60 8.25
C ILE A 325 25.49 -12.13 8.67
N ARG A 326 26.69 -11.57 8.65
CA ARG A 326 26.91 -10.16 9.02
C ARG A 326 26.49 -9.23 7.89
N SER A 327 25.94 -8.09 8.26
CA SER A 327 25.70 -7.01 7.30
C SER A 327 27.00 -6.44 6.75
N CYS A 328 26.97 -6.08 5.46
CA CYS A 328 28.04 -5.45 4.72
C CYS A 328 27.61 -4.08 4.16
N ASN A 329 28.58 -3.27 3.76
CA ASN A 329 28.32 -1.98 3.12
C ASN A 329 27.83 -2.16 1.66
N ALA A 330 27.33 -1.08 1.05
CA ALA A 330 26.76 -1.13 -0.30
C ALA A 330 27.78 -1.49 -1.41
N GLU A 331 29.07 -1.22 -1.21
CA GLU A 331 30.13 -1.45 -2.20
C GLU A 331 30.68 -2.88 -2.17
N GLU A 332 30.43 -3.60 -1.08
CA GLU A 332 30.94 -4.95 -0.84
C GLU A 332 30.35 -5.96 -1.85
N LYS A 333 31.23 -6.80 -2.39
CA LYS A 333 30.91 -7.73 -3.50
C LYS A 333 30.86 -9.20 -3.06
N ASP A 334 30.87 -9.43 -1.76
CA ASP A 334 30.82 -10.77 -1.19
C ASP A 334 29.60 -11.55 -1.69
N ARG A 335 29.83 -12.85 -1.90
CA ARG A 335 28.87 -13.78 -2.49
C ARG A 335 28.77 -15.02 -1.63
N ILE A 336 27.53 -15.48 -1.45
CA ILE A 336 27.23 -16.76 -0.84
C ILE A 336 26.58 -17.64 -1.88
N GLU A 337 27.18 -18.81 -2.13
CA GLU A 337 26.63 -19.82 -3.04
C GLU A 337 25.64 -20.70 -2.28
N VAL A 338 24.41 -20.81 -2.78
CA VAL A 338 23.35 -21.65 -2.22
C VAL A 338 22.93 -22.68 -3.27
N ARG A 339 23.21 -23.95 -2.99
CA ARG A 339 22.91 -25.07 -3.89
C ARG A 339 21.81 -25.93 -3.27
N PHE A 340 20.70 -26.12 -4.01
CA PHE A 340 19.51 -26.83 -3.54
C PHE A 340 19.69 -28.34 -3.54
#